data_AF-A0A355XXV4-F1
#
_entry.id   AF-A0A355XXV4-F1
#
_cell.length_a   1.000
_cell.length_b   1.000
_cell.length_c   1.000
_cell.angle_alpha   90.00
_cell.angle_beta   90.00
_cell.angle_gamma   90.00
#
_symmetry.space_group_name_H-M   'P 1'
#
loop_
_entity.id
_entity.type
_entity.pdbx_description
1 polymer ?
#
loop_
_entity_poly.entity_id
_entity_poly.type
_entity_poly.pdbx_seq_one_letter_code
_entity_poly.pdbx_strand_id
1 'polypeptide(L)'
;MTNDYHNPPGSTPFSMTYEQRLAIEDRLVEVFSEVIDLDCADCDLPLWGDSTSQLMELAWTLSRLHRIIDHDTRRPMTMRRIATLLCRNLHRRLPANISSVVRQRQQSGRPSAIDHFGRLWFLHGQDPKTCILWHKPMRSPWTRKTHNTPVNTTLRQS
;
A
#
# COMPACT_ATOMS: atom_id res chain seq x y z
N MET A 1 -5.14 -14.29 5.31
CA MET A 1 -4.03 -15.18 5.68
C MET A 1 -2.91 -14.31 6.21
N THR A 2 -2.61 -14.35 7.50
CA THR A 2 -1.42 -13.69 8.06
C THR A 2 -0.22 -14.58 7.80
N ASN A 3 0.60 -14.25 6.80
CA ASN A 3 1.86 -14.96 6.56
C ASN A 3 2.88 -14.53 7.63
N ASP A 4 2.75 -15.11 8.81
CA ASP A 4 3.78 -15.05 9.84
C ASP A 4 4.94 -15.94 9.39
N TYR A 5 5.85 -15.37 8.58
CA TYR A 5 7.10 -15.99 8.17
C TYR A 5 8.03 -16.13 9.38
N HIS A 6 7.75 -17.10 10.24
CA HIS A 6 8.75 -17.62 11.17
C HIS A 6 9.77 -18.44 10.39
N ASN A 7 11.06 -18.24 10.69
CA ASN A 7 12.10 -19.14 10.21
C ASN A 7 11.77 -20.54 10.74
N PRO A 8 11.61 -21.57 9.89
CA PRO A 8 11.49 -22.92 10.39
C PRO A 8 12.75 -23.28 11.20
N PRO A 9 12.61 -24.05 12.30
CA PRO A 9 13.74 -24.45 13.12
C PRO A 9 14.77 -25.19 12.25
N GLY A 10 16.01 -24.70 12.24
CA GLY A 10 17.11 -25.24 11.43
C GLY A 10 17.36 -24.54 10.08
N SER A 11 16.54 -23.55 9.71
CA SER A 11 16.84 -22.71 8.53
C SER A 11 17.92 -21.66 8.84
N THR A 12 18.81 -21.43 7.87
CA THR A 12 19.73 -20.29 7.94
C THR A 12 18.94 -19.00 8.05
N PRO A 13 19.31 -18.07 8.96
CA PRO A 13 18.67 -16.78 9.02
C PRO A 13 18.73 -16.12 7.65
N PHE A 14 17.58 -15.65 7.14
CA PHE A 14 17.58 -14.83 5.95
C PHE A 14 18.51 -13.65 6.16
N SER A 15 19.50 -13.54 5.29
CA SER A 15 20.47 -12.46 5.27
C SER A 15 20.48 -11.89 3.86
N MET A 16 20.38 -10.57 3.76
CA MET A 16 20.51 -9.85 2.50
C MET A 16 21.91 -9.27 2.39
N THR A 17 22.46 -9.29 1.18
CA THR A 17 23.62 -8.45 0.86
C THR A 17 23.24 -6.98 0.97
N TYR A 18 24.24 -6.12 1.08
CA TYR A 18 24.02 -4.67 1.06
C TYR A 18 23.30 -4.22 -0.22
N GLU A 19 23.68 -4.78 -1.37
CA GLU A 19 23.05 -4.47 -2.67
C GLU A 19 21.59 -4.92 -2.72
N GLN A 20 21.28 -6.11 -2.19
CA GLN A 20 19.90 -6.60 -2.09
C GLN A 20 19.06 -5.70 -1.18
N ARG A 21 19.65 -5.23 -0.08
CA ARG A 21 18.99 -4.28 0.83
C ARG A 21 18.69 -2.95 0.14
N LEU A 22 19.64 -2.38 -0.61
CA LEU A 22 19.40 -1.16 -1.37
C LEU A 22 18.30 -1.36 -2.43
N ALA A 23 18.36 -2.48 -3.17
CA ALA A 23 17.36 -2.79 -4.18
C ALA A 23 15.94 -2.91 -3.59
N ILE A 24 15.78 -3.53 -2.42
CA ILE A 24 14.46 -3.57 -1.78
C ILE A 24 14.04 -2.20 -1.23
N GLU A 25 14.96 -1.41 -0.66
CA GLU A 25 14.66 -0.05 -0.23
C GLU A 25 14.18 0.82 -1.41
N ASP A 26 14.87 0.75 -2.56
CA ASP A 26 14.49 1.41 -3.81
C ASP A 26 13.09 0.99 -4.25
N ARG A 27 12.84 -0.32 -4.29
CA ARG A 27 11.54 -0.84 -4.74
C ARG A 27 10.41 -0.45 -3.81
N LEU A 28 10.63 -0.49 -2.49
CA LEU A 28 9.60 -0.07 -1.53
C LEU A 28 9.29 1.42 -1.69
N VAL A 29 10.30 2.27 -1.90
CA VAL A 29 10.08 3.70 -2.18
C VAL A 29 9.27 3.86 -3.47
N GLU A 30 9.64 3.20 -4.56
CA GLU A 30 8.92 3.26 -5.84
C GLU A 30 7.44 2.86 -5.67
N VAL A 31 7.21 1.64 -5.17
CA VAL A 31 5.87 1.06 -5.02
C VAL A 31 4.99 1.92 -4.11
N PHE A 32 5.47 2.30 -2.94
CA PHE A 32 4.64 2.99 -1.97
C PHE A 32 4.54 4.49 -2.22
N SER A 33 5.43 5.10 -3.01
CA SER A 33 5.21 6.45 -3.51
C SER A 33 4.04 6.49 -4.49
N GLU A 34 3.97 5.54 -5.43
CA GLU A 34 2.80 5.41 -6.31
C GLU A 34 1.50 5.30 -5.51
N VAL A 35 1.49 4.48 -4.46
CA VAL A 35 0.31 4.32 -3.59
C VAL A 35 -0.02 5.60 -2.84
N ILE A 36 0.98 6.33 -2.34
CA ILE A 36 0.78 7.60 -1.62
C ILE A 36 0.17 8.67 -2.53
N ASP A 37 0.59 8.70 -3.78
CA ASP A 37 0.18 9.68 -4.78
C ASP A 37 -1.13 9.30 -5.52
N LEU A 38 -1.73 8.15 -5.19
CA LEU A 38 -3.02 7.75 -5.76
C LEU A 38 -4.09 8.82 -5.53
N ASP A 39 -4.62 9.34 -6.63
CA ASP A 39 -5.86 10.12 -6.65
C ASP A 39 -7.05 9.15 -6.81
N CYS A 40 -7.92 9.10 -5.80
CA CYS A 40 -8.99 8.11 -5.68
C CYS A 40 -10.17 8.35 -6.65
N ALA A 41 -10.01 9.21 -7.66
CA ALA A 41 -11.12 9.70 -8.46
C ALA A 41 -11.80 8.62 -9.30
N ASP A 42 -11.09 7.65 -9.90
CA ASP A 42 -11.72 6.73 -10.89
C ASP A 42 -11.05 5.34 -11.09
N CYS A 43 -10.19 4.89 -10.18
CA CYS A 43 -9.38 3.67 -10.36
C CYS A 43 -9.83 2.48 -9.49
N ASP A 44 -9.36 1.27 -9.85
CA ASP A 44 -9.43 0.08 -9.01
C ASP A 44 -9.00 0.41 -7.57
N LEU A 45 -9.72 -0.12 -6.58
CA LEU A 45 -9.53 0.19 -5.16
C LEU A 45 -8.46 -0.73 -4.57
N PRO A 46 -7.28 -0.22 -4.20
CA PRO A 46 -6.24 -1.05 -3.62
C PRO A 46 -6.50 -1.31 -2.15
N LEU A 47 -6.49 -2.57 -1.74
CA LEU A 47 -6.61 -2.98 -0.34
C LEU A 47 -5.27 -3.50 0.17
N TRP A 48 -4.92 -3.12 1.39
CA TRP A 48 -3.76 -3.73 2.05
C TRP A 48 -4.03 -5.19 2.38
N GLY A 49 -3.18 -6.11 1.92
CA GLY A 49 -3.33 -7.55 2.10
C GLY A 49 -2.84 -8.10 3.45
N ASP A 50 -2.11 -7.31 4.23
CA ASP A 50 -1.50 -7.73 5.50
C ASP A 50 -2.12 -6.99 6.71
N SER A 51 -1.48 -7.08 7.86
CA SER A 51 -1.81 -6.43 9.12
C SER A 51 -1.53 -4.93 9.10
N THR A 52 -2.36 -4.17 9.82
CA THR A 52 -2.12 -2.72 10.01
C THR A 52 -0.79 -2.46 10.70
N SER A 53 -0.35 -3.33 11.62
CA SER A 53 0.94 -3.15 12.30
C SER A 53 2.13 -3.23 11.34
N GLN A 54 2.11 -4.15 10.36
CA GLN A 54 3.12 -4.19 9.29
C GLN A 54 3.06 -2.93 8.42
N LEU A 55 1.86 -2.42 8.10
CA LEU A 55 1.72 -1.17 7.36
C LEU A 55 2.31 0.03 8.12
N MET A 56 2.16 0.07 9.46
CA MET A 56 2.75 1.13 10.29
C MET A 56 4.28 1.03 10.34
N GLU A 57 4.84 -0.18 10.41
CA GLU A 57 6.29 -0.37 10.36
C GLU A 57 6.87 -0.03 8.98
N LEU A 58 6.13 -0.32 7.91
CA LEU A 58 6.48 0.14 6.56
C LEU A 58 6.50 1.67 6.49
N ALA A 59 5.48 2.34 7.03
CA ALA A 59 5.45 3.81 7.09
C ALA A 59 6.63 4.39 7.88
N TRP A 60 7.01 3.75 8.99
CA TRP A 60 8.21 4.11 9.74
C TRP A 60 9.48 3.91 8.91
N THR A 61 9.62 2.77 8.25
CA THR A 61 10.76 2.45 7.37
C THR A 61 10.91 3.51 6.28
N LEU A 62 9.86 3.79 5.52
CA LEU A 62 9.87 4.78 4.44
C LEU A 62 10.22 6.19 4.96
N SER A 63 9.72 6.57 6.14
CA SER A 63 10.04 7.87 6.73
C SER A 63 11.53 8.04 7.06
N ARG A 64 12.22 6.95 7.39
CA ARG A 64 13.66 6.95 7.71
C ARG A 64 14.55 6.96 6.48
N LEU A 65 14.02 6.55 5.32
CA LEU A 65 14.75 6.65 4.07
C LEU A 65 14.84 8.10 3.58
N HIS A 66 13.95 9.00 4.04
CA HIS A 66 13.92 10.41 3.68
C HIS A 66 13.80 10.71 2.18
N ARG A 67 13.33 9.74 1.38
CA ARG A 67 13.26 9.83 -0.09
C ARG A 67 11.89 10.25 -0.63
N ILE A 68 10.83 10.11 0.17
CA ILE A 68 9.49 10.54 -0.21
C ILE A 68 9.33 11.99 0.25
N ILE A 69 9.14 12.91 -0.71
CA ILE A 69 9.07 14.35 -0.46
C ILE A 69 7.61 14.80 -0.42
N ASP A 70 7.25 15.55 0.61
CA ASP A 70 5.95 16.19 0.71
C ASP A 70 5.90 17.40 -0.24
N HIS A 71 4.92 17.40 -1.15
CA HIS A 71 4.80 18.43 -2.19
C HIS A 71 4.52 19.83 -1.63
N ASP A 72 3.79 19.93 -0.52
CA ASP A 72 3.39 21.21 0.09
C ASP A 72 4.58 21.87 0.80
N THR A 73 5.40 21.06 1.47
CA THR A 73 6.48 21.56 2.33
C THR A 73 7.88 21.44 1.71
N ARG A 74 8.02 20.68 0.61
CA ARG A 74 9.30 20.34 -0.05
C ARG A 74 10.31 19.68 0.90
N ARG A 75 9.83 19.06 1.97
CA ARG A 75 10.63 18.35 2.98
C ARG A 75 10.35 16.84 2.92
N PRO A 76 11.27 16.00 3.44
CA PRO A 76 10.98 14.58 3.62
C PRO A 76 9.70 14.37 4.43
N MET A 77 8.84 13.49 3.92
CA MET A 77 7.53 13.24 4.49
C MET A 77 7.66 12.57 5.87
N THR A 78 6.87 13.05 6.84
CA THR A 78 6.87 12.48 8.19
C THR A 78 6.21 11.10 8.21
N MET A 79 6.61 10.25 9.17
CA MET A 79 5.97 8.95 9.40
C MET A 79 4.44 9.06 9.51
N ARG A 80 3.93 10.06 10.24
CA ARG A 80 2.48 10.24 10.42
C ARG A 80 1.80 10.56 9.09
N ARG A 81 2.41 11.39 8.24
CA ARG A 81 1.87 11.75 6.93
C ARG A 81 1.86 10.54 5.99
N ILE A 82 2.97 9.80 5.91
CA ILE A 82 3.05 8.54 5.15
C ILE A 82 1.98 7.55 5.62
N ALA A 83 1.91 7.28 6.93
CA ALA A 83 0.93 6.35 7.48
C ALA A 83 -0.51 6.77 7.20
N THR A 84 -0.81 8.08 7.25
CA THR A 84 -2.15 8.60 6.95
C THR A 84 -2.52 8.34 5.49
N LEU A 85 -1.62 8.66 4.55
CA LEU A 85 -1.86 8.49 3.12
C LEU A 85 -1.97 7.00 2.75
N LEU A 86 -1.06 6.16 3.27
CA LEU A 86 -1.13 4.72 3.07
C LEU A 86 -2.41 4.11 3.66
N CYS A 87 -2.78 4.45 4.89
CA CYS A 87 -4.02 3.95 5.49
C CYS A 87 -5.26 4.38 4.70
N ARG A 88 -5.30 5.65 4.26
CA ARG A 88 -6.40 6.16 3.45
C ARG A 88 -6.50 5.42 2.12
N ASN A 89 -5.39 5.36 1.37
CA ASN A 89 -5.37 4.85 0.00
C ASN A 89 -5.47 3.32 -0.03
N LEU A 90 -5.00 2.61 1.01
CA LEU A 90 -5.10 1.15 1.13
C LEU A 90 -6.29 0.68 2.00
N HIS A 91 -7.23 1.59 2.28
CA HIS A 91 -8.46 1.35 3.04
C HIS A 91 -8.26 0.63 4.40
N ARG A 92 -7.25 1.07 5.16
CA ARG A 92 -7.01 0.63 6.54
C ARG A 92 -7.32 1.75 7.52
N ARG A 93 -7.83 1.39 8.70
CA ARG A 93 -8.02 2.35 9.79
C ARG A 93 -6.65 2.76 10.34
N LEU A 94 -6.40 4.07 10.41
CA LEU A 94 -5.21 4.61 11.05
C LEU A 94 -5.31 4.41 12.57
N PRO A 95 -4.33 3.76 13.22
CA PRO A 95 -4.32 3.64 14.67
C PRO A 95 -4.06 5.00 15.33
N ALA A 96 -4.65 5.21 16.51
CA ALA A 96 -4.51 6.46 17.26
C ALA A 96 -3.05 6.75 17.66
N ASN A 97 -2.29 5.70 18.00
CA ASN A 97 -0.88 5.80 18.40
C ASN A 97 0.01 4.94 17.48
N ILE A 98 0.41 5.53 16.35
CA ILE A 98 1.23 4.91 15.30
C ILE A 98 2.57 4.42 15.88
N SER A 99 3.26 5.26 16.65
CA SER A 99 4.58 4.94 17.21
C SER A 99 4.55 3.76 18.17
N SER A 100 3.50 3.64 19.00
CA SER A 100 3.34 2.49 19.90
C SER A 100 3.12 1.19 19.13
N VAL A 101 2.34 1.22 18.05
CA VAL A 101 2.09 0.03 17.21
C VAL A 101 3.39 -0.44 16.55
N VAL A 102 4.21 0.49 16.04
CA VAL A 102 5.52 0.16 15.46
C VAL A 102 6.45 -0.45 16.49
N ARG A 103 6.56 0.17 17.68
CA ARG A 103 7.40 -0.37 18.76
C ARG A 103 6.98 -1.77 19.17
N GLN A 104 5.67 -1.98 19.37
CA GLN A 104 5.14 -3.31 19.74
C GLN A 104 5.43 -4.34 18.65
N ARG A 105 5.30 -3.98 17.37
CA ARG A 105 5.63 -4.88 16.27
C ARG A 105 7.12 -5.23 16.25
N GLN A 106 8.00 -4.24 16.41
CA GLN A 106 9.46 -4.47 16.47
C GLN A 106 9.85 -5.40 17.63
N GLN A 107 9.12 -5.33 18.76
CA GLN A 107 9.33 -6.20 19.92
C GLN A 107 8.71 -7.60 19.77
N SER A 108 7.86 -7.83 18.77
CA SER A 108 7.16 -9.11 18.59
C SER A 108 8.00 -10.23 17.96
N GLY A 109 9.27 -9.96 17.63
CA GLY A 109 10.15 -10.90 16.94
C GLY A 109 9.78 -11.16 15.47
N ARG A 110 8.79 -10.44 14.94
CA ARG A 110 8.43 -10.48 13.51
C ARG A 110 9.54 -9.83 12.67
N PRO A 111 9.76 -10.30 11.42
CA PRO A 111 10.71 -9.67 10.51
C PRO A 111 10.39 -8.18 10.32
N SER A 112 11.42 -7.36 10.19
CA SER A 112 11.27 -5.94 9.83
C SER A 112 10.58 -5.80 8.47
N ALA A 113 10.08 -4.61 8.12
CA ALA A 113 9.48 -4.40 6.80
C ALA A 113 10.49 -4.74 5.67
N ILE A 114 11.74 -4.29 5.79
CA ILE A 114 12.81 -4.59 4.83
C ILE A 114 13.04 -6.09 4.70
N ASP A 115 13.15 -6.82 5.82
CA ASP A 115 13.39 -8.26 5.77
C ASP A 115 12.17 -9.03 5.24
N HIS A 116 10.97 -8.61 5.61
CA HIS A 116 9.73 -9.22 5.15
C HIS A 116 9.61 -9.12 3.63
N PHE A 117 9.74 -7.91 3.07
CA PHE A 117 9.66 -7.71 1.62
C PHE A 117 10.89 -8.24 0.88
N GLY A 118 12.06 -8.20 1.50
CA GLY A 118 13.27 -8.83 0.98
C GLY A 118 13.10 -10.34 0.82
N ARG A 119 12.49 -11.03 1.80
CA ARG A 119 12.16 -12.46 1.69
C ARG A 119 11.17 -12.72 0.57
N LEU A 120 10.08 -11.94 0.52
CA LEU A 120 9.09 -12.07 -0.57
C LEU A 120 9.74 -11.95 -1.94
N TRP A 121 10.60 -10.95 -2.13
CA TRP A 121 11.19 -10.71 -3.44
C TRP A 121 12.30 -11.70 -3.77
N PHE A 122 13.31 -11.83 -2.91
CA PHE A 122 14.52 -12.59 -3.25
C PHE A 122 14.39 -14.10 -3.02
N LEU A 123 13.55 -14.54 -2.07
CA LEU A 123 13.32 -15.98 -1.84
C LEU A 123 12.12 -16.52 -2.61
N HIS A 124 11.09 -15.71 -2.79
CA HIS A 124 9.82 -16.17 -3.37
C HIS A 124 9.53 -15.58 -4.76
N GLY A 125 10.39 -14.69 -5.27
CA GLY A 125 10.18 -14.05 -6.58
C GLY A 125 8.95 -13.14 -6.62
N GLN A 126 8.43 -12.72 -5.47
CA GLN A 126 7.19 -11.94 -5.35
C GLN A 126 7.48 -10.47 -5.13
N ASP A 127 6.97 -9.64 -6.03
CA ASP A 127 7.10 -8.18 -5.93
C ASP A 127 6.34 -7.64 -4.69
N PRO A 128 6.85 -6.62 -3.98
CA PRO A 128 6.12 -5.97 -2.88
C PRO A 128 4.71 -5.49 -3.23
N LYS A 129 4.43 -5.16 -4.51
CA LYS A 129 3.08 -4.83 -5.01
C LYS A 129 2.06 -5.95 -4.76
N THR A 130 2.49 -7.21 -4.59
CA THR A 130 1.60 -8.34 -4.29
C THR A 130 0.86 -8.21 -2.97
N CYS A 131 1.37 -7.42 -2.02
CA CYS A 131 0.68 -7.11 -0.77
C CYS A 131 -0.46 -6.07 -0.96
N ILE A 132 -0.62 -5.52 -2.16
CA ILE A 132 -1.69 -4.59 -2.53
C ILE A 132 -2.68 -5.35 -3.41
N LEU A 133 -3.86 -5.63 -2.85
CA LEU A 133 -4.94 -6.35 -3.52
C LEU A 133 -5.82 -5.35 -4.27
N TRP A 134 -5.83 -5.42 -5.60
CA TRP A 134 -6.64 -4.53 -6.42
C TRP A 134 -8.04 -5.08 -6.63
N HIS A 135 -9.05 -4.32 -6.19
CA HIS A 135 -10.45 -4.68 -6.37
C HIS A 135 -11.13 -3.75 -7.37
N LYS A 136 -11.88 -4.32 -8.32
CA LYS A 136 -12.75 -3.53 -9.18
C LYS A 136 -13.82 -2.85 -8.33
N PRO A 137 -14.08 -1.54 -8.53
CA PRO A 137 -15.17 -0.87 -7.82
C PRO A 137 -16.48 -1.61 -8.12
N MET A 138 -17.26 -1.93 -7.08
CA MET A 138 -18.58 -2.52 -7.27
C MET A 138 -19.42 -1.53 -8.09
N ARG A 139 -19.66 -1.85 -9.36
CA ARG A 139 -20.66 -1.14 -10.16
C ARG A 139 -22.01 -1.46 -9.53
N SER A 140 -22.61 -0.47 -8.86
CA SER A 140 -23.98 -0.58 -8.39
C SER A 140 -24.87 -0.97 -9.58
N PRO A 141 -25.74 -1.99 -9.48
CA PRO A 141 -26.64 -2.38 -10.57
C PRO A 141 -27.68 -1.28 -10.90
N TRP A 142 -27.73 -0.20 -10.12
CA TRP A 142 -28.68 0.90 -10.25
C TRP A 142 -28.21 2.08 -11.11
N THR A 143 -26.97 2.09 -11.61
CA THR A 143 -26.55 3.06 -12.63
C THR A 143 -27.02 2.61 -14.02
N ARG A 144 -28.34 2.43 -14.17
CA ARG A 144 -28.97 2.32 -15.48
C ARG A 144 -28.86 3.71 -16.10
N LYS A 145 -27.92 3.90 -17.03
CA LYS A 145 -27.84 5.09 -17.88
C LYS A 145 -29.24 5.35 -18.44
N THR A 146 -29.91 6.38 -17.96
CA THR A 146 -31.07 6.94 -18.66
C THR A 146 -30.53 7.52 -19.97
N HIS A 147 -30.56 6.71 -21.02
CA HIS A 147 -30.46 7.24 -22.37
C HIS A 147 -31.63 8.17 -22.56
N ASN A 148 -31.39 9.48 -22.40
CA ASN A 148 -32.25 10.52 -22.93
C ASN A 148 -32.39 10.25 -24.42
N THR A 149 -33.54 9.71 -24.80
CA THR A 149 -33.94 9.63 -26.21
C THR A 149 -34.34 11.04 -26.59
N PRO A 150 -33.71 11.68 -27.60
CA PRO A 150 -34.21 12.96 -28.08
C PRO A 150 -35.60 12.71 -28.68
N VAL A 151 -36.61 13.37 -28.13
CA VAL A 151 -37.94 13.48 -28.74
C VAL A 151 -37.76 14.21 -30.05
N ASN A 152 -37.69 13.47 -31.16
CA ASN A 152 -37.67 14.06 -32.48
C ASN A 152 -39.10 14.35 -32.89
N THR A 153 -39.43 15.63 -32.83
CA THR A 153 -40.58 16.29 -33.46
C THR A 153 -40.66 15.89 -34.94
N THR A 154 -41.81 15.38 -35.39
CA THR A 154 -42.20 15.56 -36.80
C THR A 154 -43.72 15.67 -36.89
N LEU A 155 -44.16 16.89 -37.18
CA LEU A 155 -45.45 17.24 -37.76
C LEU A 155 -45.80 16.30 -38.93
N ARG A 156 -47.07 15.91 -39.04
CA ARG A 156 -47.77 16.00 -40.34
C ARG A 156 -49.25 16.26 -40.12
N GLN A 157 -49.61 17.50 -40.44
CA GLN A 157 -50.94 17.91 -40.88
C GLN A 157 -51.20 17.35 -42.28
N SER A 158 -52.49 17.42 -42.66
CA SER A 158 -53.14 17.08 -43.94
C SER A 158 -53.77 15.69 -43.97
#